data_AF-A6HAU7-F1
#
_entry.id   AF-A6HAU7-F1
#
_cell.length_a   1.000
_cell.length_b   1.000
_cell.length_c   1.000
_cell.angle_alpha   90.00
_cell.angle_beta   90.00
_cell.angle_gamma   90.00
#
_symmetry.space_group_name_H-M   'P 1'
#
loop_
_entity.id
_entity.type
_entity.pdbx_description
1 polymer ?
#
loop_
_entity_poly.entity_id
_entity_poly.type
_entity_poly.pdbx_seq_one_letter_code
_entity_poly.pdbx_strand_id
1 'polypeptide(L)'
;MPTVCTTIKVSKDGQYILATGTYKPRVRCYDTYQLSLKFERCLDSEVVTFEILSDDYSKIVFLHNDRYIEFHSQSGFYYKTRIPKFGRDFSYHYPSCDLYFVGASSEVYRLNLEQGRYLNPLQTDAAENNVCDINTVHGLFATGTIEGRVECWDPRVRKRVGVLDCALNSVTADSEINSLPTISALKFNGALSMAVGTSTGQVLLYDLRSDKPLLVKDHQYGLPIKSVHFQDSLDLVLSADSRIVKMWNKDSGKIFTSLEPEHDLNDVCLYPSSGMILTANESPKMGIYYIPVLGPAPRWCSFLDNLTEELEENPESTVYDDYKFVTKKDLENLGLTHLIGSPFLRAYMHGFFMDIRLYHKVKLMVNPFAYEEYRKDKIRQKIEETRAQRVQLKKLPKVNKELALKLIEEEEEKQKSTLKKKVKSLPNILTDDRFKVMFENPDFQVDEDSEEFRLLNPLVSRISEKRKKQLRLLEQQEQLKNEEEEEPEGKPSDAESSESSDDEKDWVEEVRKQRRLLQQEERVKRQEQLKEDQQTVLKPQFYEIKAGEEFRSFKESATKQKLMNKTLEDRLKLEAKHGTLSVSDTTVGSKQLTFTLKRSEQQKKQQEAEKLHRQERKKLRRSASHLRSRPRRGRPFH
;
A
#
# COMPACT_ATOMS: atom_id res chain seq x y z
N MET A 1 12.31 9.39 21.52
CA MET A 1 12.85 10.41 20.60
C MET A 1 13.60 11.43 21.44
N PRO A 2 14.68 12.05 20.94
CA PRO A 2 15.14 13.27 21.59
C PRO A 2 13.96 14.26 21.59
N THR A 3 13.73 14.97 22.69
CA THR A 3 12.62 15.92 22.79
C THR A 3 12.75 17.04 21.75
N VAL A 4 14.00 17.40 21.44
CA VAL A 4 14.41 18.34 20.39
C VAL A 4 15.67 17.79 19.73
N CYS A 5 15.74 17.85 18.40
CA CYS A 5 16.93 17.49 17.63
C CYS A 5 17.74 18.74 17.29
N THR A 6 19.06 18.71 17.55
CA THR A 6 19.95 19.85 17.23
C THR A 6 20.54 19.75 15.85
N THR A 7 21.20 18.63 15.54
CA THR A 7 21.92 18.44 14.27
C THR A 7 21.69 17.04 13.71
N ILE A 8 21.69 16.94 12.38
CA ILE A 8 21.51 15.68 11.65
C ILE A 8 22.56 15.61 10.56
N LYS A 9 23.26 14.48 10.48
CA LYS A 9 24.16 14.20 9.35
C LYS A 9 23.98 12.78 8.84
N VAL A 10 24.08 12.65 7.52
CA VAL A 10 24.11 11.37 6.82
C VAL A 10 25.56 10.99 6.57
N SER A 11 25.88 9.70 6.70
CA SER A 11 27.19 9.17 6.33
C SER A 11 27.42 9.28 4.83
N LYS A 12 28.69 9.32 4.38
CA LYS A 12 29.01 9.47 2.95
C LYS A 12 28.48 8.29 2.13
N ASP A 13 28.46 7.10 2.71
CA ASP A 13 27.87 5.90 2.11
C ASP A 13 26.34 5.92 2.05
N GLY A 14 25.68 6.87 2.73
CA GLY A 14 24.22 6.97 2.79
C GLY A 14 23.54 5.90 3.66
N GLN A 15 24.30 5.00 4.28
CA GLN A 15 23.75 3.92 5.11
C GLN A 15 23.37 4.39 6.51
N TYR A 16 24.10 5.32 7.10
CA TYR A 16 23.90 5.72 8.48
C TYR A 16 23.41 7.15 8.59
N ILE A 17 22.38 7.35 9.41
CA ILE A 17 21.87 8.67 9.75
C ILE A 17 22.12 8.87 11.24
N LEU A 18 22.84 9.93 11.58
CA LEU A 18 23.13 10.30 12.96
C LEU A 18 22.33 11.54 13.31
N ALA A 19 21.70 11.51 14.48
CA ALA A 19 20.93 12.62 15.02
C ALA A 19 21.31 12.86 16.48
N THR A 20 21.51 14.12 16.85
CA THR A 20 21.81 14.54 18.22
C THR A 20 20.56 15.10 18.88
N GLY A 21 20.37 14.74 20.16
CA GLY A 21 19.29 15.21 21.00
C GLY A 21 19.75 16.05 22.18
N THR A 22 18.87 16.93 22.66
CA THR A 22 19.12 17.80 23.83
C THR A 22 18.85 17.09 25.16
N TYR A 23 17.65 16.53 25.38
CA TYR A 23 17.25 16.06 26.72
C TYR A 23 17.45 14.56 27.01
N LYS A 24 18.16 14.35 28.13
CA LYS A 24 19.46 13.66 28.20
C LYS A 24 20.22 13.72 26.87
N PRO A 25 21.36 14.43 26.80
CA PRO A 25 22.08 14.59 25.56
C PRO A 25 22.50 13.22 25.05
N ARG A 26 22.10 12.90 23.83
CA ARG A 26 22.24 11.57 23.26
C ARG A 26 22.41 11.63 21.76
N VAL A 27 23.13 10.64 21.25
CA VAL A 27 23.32 10.42 19.81
C VAL A 27 22.57 9.16 19.44
N ARG A 28 21.75 9.27 18.40
CA ARG A 28 21.05 8.14 17.80
C ARG A 28 21.62 7.87 16.42
N CYS A 29 22.04 6.64 16.21
CA CYS A 29 22.45 6.16 14.89
C CYS A 29 21.33 5.29 14.34
N TYR A 30 20.80 5.66 13.18
CA TYR A 30 19.83 4.91 12.42
C TYR A 30 20.53 4.19 11.28
N ASP A 31 20.23 2.90 11.10
CA ASP A 31 20.68 2.12 9.94
C ASP A 31 19.57 2.10 8.91
N THR A 32 19.82 2.67 7.73
CA THR A 32 18.81 2.85 6.70
C THR A 32 18.38 1.53 6.07
N TYR A 33 19.26 0.52 5.99
CA TYR A 33 18.90 -0.79 5.45
C TYR A 33 17.94 -1.57 6.36
N GLN A 34 18.09 -1.42 7.68
CA GLN A 34 17.25 -2.10 8.66
C GLN A 34 16.06 -1.24 9.11
N LEU A 35 15.97 0.02 8.65
CA LEU A 35 14.93 0.98 9.02
C LEU A 35 14.76 1.12 10.54
N SER A 36 15.84 0.97 11.30
CA SER A 36 15.78 0.89 12.76
C SER A 36 16.95 1.62 13.41
N LEU A 37 16.79 1.87 14.71
CA LEU A 37 17.85 2.43 15.54
C LEU A 37 18.93 1.36 15.76
N LYS A 38 20.14 1.62 15.27
CA LYS A 38 21.29 0.74 15.47
C LYS A 38 21.82 0.81 16.89
N PHE A 39 22.01 2.03 17.39
CA PHE A 39 22.39 2.28 18.78
C PHE A 39 22.00 3.68 19.23
N GLU A 40 21.94 3.86 20.54
CA GLU A 40 21.83 5.14 21.21
C GLU A 40 22.97 5.25 22.23
N ARG A 41 23.68 6.40 22.23
CA ARG A 41 24.71 6.72 23.21
C ARG A 41 24.30 7.98 23.96
N CYS A 42 24.37 7.95 25.28
CA CYS A 42 24.28 9.15 26.09
C CYS A 42 25.63 9.86 26.08
N LEU A 43 25.58 11.19 26.06
CA LEU A 43 26.74 12.07 26.18
C LEU A 43 26.68 12.80 27.52
N ASP A 44 27.79 13.41 27.92
CA ASP A 44 27.85 14.19 29.16
C ASP A 44 27.20 15.57 28.99
N SER A 45 27.43 16.20 27.85
CA SER A 45 26.99 17.57 27.52
C SER A 45 26.28 17.62 26.16
N GLU A 46 25.60 18.73 25.91
CA GLU A 46 24.92 18.97 24.63
C GLU A 46 25.92 19.20 23.49
N VAL A 47 25.57 18.66 22.33
CA VAL A 47 26.37 18.76 21.10
C VAL A 47 25.94 19.98 20.30
N VAL A 48 26.92 20.82 19.96
CA VAL A 48 26.75 21.94 19.03
C VAL A 48 26.69 21.41 17.61
N THR A 49 27.78 20.79 17.16
CA THR A 49 27.91 20.15 15.86
C THR A 49 28.73 18.87 16.00
N PHE A 50 28.58 17.97 15.03
CA PHE A 50 29.40 16.76 14.94
C PHE A 50 29.74 16.47 13.49
N GLU A 51 30.78 15.67 13.23
CA GLU A 51 31.15 15.26 11.88
C GLU A 51 31.57 13.78 11.87
N ILE A 52 31.21 13.10 10.78
CA ILE A 52 31.56 11.70 10.54
C ILE A 52 32.86 11.70 9.74
N LEU A 53 33.94 11.19 10.33
CA LEU A 53 35.27 11.23 9.70
C LEU A 53 35.47 10.15 8.64
N SER A 54 34.87 8.98 8.90
CA SER A 54 34.90 7.84 7.99
C SER A 54 33.72 7.90 7.02
N ASP A 55 33.73 7.08 5.98
CA ASP A 55 32.57 6.95 5.08
C ASP A 55 31.36 6.31 5.82
N ASP A 56 31.67 5.45 6.80
CA ASP A 56 30.80 4.86 7.81
C ASP A 56 30.64 5.70 9.10
N TYR A 57 29.70 5.29 9.98
CA TYR A 57 29.59 5.77 11.37
C TYR A 57 30.76 5.40 12.30
N SER A 58 31.82 4.79 11.76
CA SER A 58 32.87 4.13 12.55
C SER A 58 33.67 5.08 13.44
N LYS A 59 33.90 6.30 12.96
CA LYS A 59 34.65 7.37 13.62
C LYS A 59 33.85 8.65 13.54
N ILE A 60 33.51 9.21 14.71
CA ILE A 60 32.68 10.40 14.83
C ILE A 60 33.35 11.36 15.80
N VAL A 61 33.29 12.65 15.51
CA VAL A 61 33.76 13.72 16.39
C VAL A 61 32.58 14.57 16.81
N PHE A 62 32.43 14.79 18.11
CA PHE A 62 31.42 15.68 18.69
C PHE A 62 32.09 16.92 19.26
N LEU A 63 31.57 18.10 18.90
CA LEU A 63 31.90 19.35 19.55
C LEU A 63 30.81 19.67 20.58
N HIS A 64 31.21 19.75 21.84
CA HIS A 64 30.31 20.05 22.94
C HIS A 64 30.28 21.52 23.30
N ASN A 65 29.15 21.94 23.88
CA ASN A 65 29.00 23.27 24.49
C ASN A 65 30.07 23.56 25.56
N ASP A 66 30.57 22.53 26.27
CA ASP A 66 31.52 22.67 27.37
C ASP A 66 33.00 22.80 26.93
N ARG A 67 33.27 23.22 25.67
CA ARG A 67 34.62 23.32 25.06
C ARG A 67 35.36 22.00 24.92
N TYR A 68 34.67 20.89 25.14
CA TYR A 68 35.23 19.57 24.96
C TYR A 68 34.92 19.04 23.57
N ILE A 69 35.88 18.31 23.02
CA ILE A 69 35.72 17.50 21.81
C ILE A 69 35.73 16.06 22.25
N GLU A 70 34.73 15.29 21.83
CA GLU A 70 34.65 13.86 22.09
C GLU A 70 34.83 13.06 20.79
N PHE A 71 35.81 12.17 20.82
CA PHE A 71 36.08 11.21 19.75
C PHE A 71 35.37 9.91 20.08
N HIS A 72 34.52 9.48 19.16
CA HIS A 72 33.79 8.23 19.24
C HIS A 72 34.29 7.28 18.16
N SER A 73 34.47 6.01 18.54
CA SER A 73 34.73 4.90 17.64
C SER A 73 33.51 3.96 17.58
N GLN A 74 33.62 2.88 16.79
CA GLN A 74 32.59 1.83 16.77
C GLN A 74 32.35 1.23 18.16
N SER A 75 33.39 1.06 18.98
CA SER A 75 33.27 0.46 20.31
C SER A 75 32.70 1.40 21.37
N GLY A 76 32.56 2.70 21.08
CA GLY A 76 32.03 3.68 22.03
C GLY A 76 32.84 4.96 22.07
N PHE A 77 32.86 5.55 23.26
CA PHE A 77 33.73 6.67 23.61
C PHE A 77 35.20 6.25 23.48
N TYR A 78 36.01 7.05 22.79
CA TYR A 78 37.44 6.78 22.59
C TYR A 78 38.29 7.76 23.40
N TYR A 79 38.08 9.08 23.21
CA TYR A 79 38.91 10.09 23.84
C TYR A 79 38.19 11.44 23.94
N LYS A 80 38.55 12.24 24.95
CA LYS A 80 38.01 13.58 25.18
C LYS A 80 39.16 14.57 25.27
N THR A 81 39.12 15.62 24.45
CA THR A 81 40.10 16.72 24.46
C THR A 81 39.40 18.04 24.72
N ARG A 82 40.14 19.03 25.21
CA ARG A 82 39.60 20.36 25.50
C ARG A 82 40.19 21.40 24.57
N ILE A 83 39.35 22.32 24.10
CA ILE A 83 39.75 23.52 23.37
C ILE A 83 39.83 24.70 24.36
N PRO A 84 40.75 25.66 24.19
CA PRO A 84 40.87 26.82 25.09
C PRO A 84 39.57 27.65 25.19
N LYS A 85 38.90 27.88 24.06
CA LYS A 85 37.72 28.74 23.91
C LYS A 85 36.49 27.94 23.44
N PHE A 86 35.31 28.56 23.52
CA PHE A 86 34.05 27.97 23.06
C PHE A 86 34.03 27.84 21.56
N GLY A 87 33.85 26.60 21.07
CA GLY A 87 33.68 26.30 19.65
C GLY A 87 32.22 26.49 19.22
N ARG A 88 32.02 27.06 18.04
CA ARG A 88 30.71 27.20 17.38
C ARG A 88 30.56 26.20 16.24
N ASP A 89 31.63 25.97 15.50
CA ASP A 89 31.63 25.05 14.37
C ASP A 89 33.01 24.45 14.15
N PHE A 90 33.08 23.36 13.39
CA PHE A 90 34.34 22.74 12.99
C PHE A 90 34.23 21.99 11.67
N SER A 91 35.36 21.85 10.98
CA SER A 91 35.44 21.13 9.72
C SER A 91 36.70 20.25 9.64
N TYR A 92 36.55 19.07 9.05
CA TYR A 92 37.63 18.11 8.86
C TYR A 92 38.29 18.20 7.48
N HIS A 93 39.61 18.43 7.47
CA HIS A 93 40.42 18.37 6.27
C HIS A 93 40.92 16.94 6.03
N TYR A 94 40.28 16.23 5.09
CA TYR A 94 40.58 14.84 4.78
C TYR A 94 42.04 14.58 4.37
N PRO A 95 42.70 15.39 3.50
CA PRO A 95 44.06 15.08 3.03
C PRO A 95 45.18 15.22 4.08
N SER A 96 45.04 16.12 5.07
CA SER A 96 46.07 16.32 6.11
C SER A 96 45.67 15.77 7.48
N CYS A 97 44.46 15.19 7.58
CA CYS A 97 43.88 14.71 8.83
C CYS A 97 43.82 15.78 9.93
N ASP A 98 43.62 17.04 9.54
CA ASP A 98 43.51 18.18 10.46
C ASP A 98 42.04 18.53 10.72
N LEU A 99 41.67 18.71 11.97
CA LEU A 99 40.40 19.33 12.39
C LEU A 99 40.62 20.82 12.65
N TYR A 100 39.77 21.64 12.04
CA TYR A 100 39.75 23.08 12.23
C TYR A 100 38.55 23.45 13.09
N PHE A 101 38.81 24.06 14.25
CA PHE A 101 37.78 24.51 15.17
C PHE A 101 37.67 26.03 15.15
N VAL A 102 36.43 26.48 14.98
CA VAL A 102 36.03 27.89 14.95
C VAL A 102 35.15 28.18 16.16
N GLY A 103 35.24 29.40 16.70
CA GLY A 103 34.51 29.74 17.91
C GLY A 103 34.56 31.21 18.29
N ALA A 104 34.30 31.49 19.57
CA ALA A 104 34.32 32.83 20.17
C ALA A 104 35.75 33.38 20.36
N SER A 105 36.60 33.22 19.34
CA SER A 105 37.97 33.70 19.28
C SER A 105 38.38 34.04 17.85
N SER A 106 39.35 34.96 17.77
CA SER A 106 40.11 35.30 16.56
C SER A 106 41.04 34.17 16.10
N GLU A 107 41.32 33.20 16.97
CA GLU A 107 42.14 32.04 16.64
C GLU A 107 41.28 30.88 16.15
N VAL A 108 41.69 30.25 15.04
CA VAL A 108 41.17 28.97 14.57
C VAL A 108 42.11 27.87 15.05
N TYR A 109 41.61 26.99 15.92
CA TYR A 109 42.41 25.93 16.50
C TYR A 109 42.51 24.75 15.53
N ARG A 110 43.74 24.23 15.37
CA ARG A 110 44.03 23.08 14.50
C ARG A 110 44.45 21.89 15.33
N LEU A 111 43.73 20.78 15.24
CA LEU A 111 44.09 19.52 15.86
C LEU A 111 44.43 18.50 14.77
N ASN A 112 45.67 18.05 14.71
CA ASN A 112 46.06 16.99 13.79
C ASN A 112 45.76 15.62 14.41
N LEU A 113 44.95 14.81 13.73
CA LEU A 113 44.53 13.50 14.22
C LEU A 113 45.58 12.40 14.02
N GLU A 114 46.49 12.57 13.06
CA GLU A 114 47.58 11.63 12.82
C GLU A 114 48.67 11.76 13.91
N GLN A 115 49.03 13.00 14.24
CA GLN A 115 50.05 13.31 15.25
C GLN A 115 49.48 13.39 16.67
N GLY A 116 48.16 13.55 16.82
CA GLY A 116 47.49 13.68 18.11
C GLY A 116 47.84 14.95 18.88
N ARG A 117 48.27 16.01 18.18
CA ARG A 117 48.68 17.29 18.81
C ARG A 117 47.94 18.47 18.21
N TYR A 118 47.80 19.51 19.02
CA TYR A 118 47.43 20.83 18.51
C TYR A 118 48.58 21.41 17.71
N LEU A 119 48.26 21.89 16.50
CA LEU A 119 49.15 22.69 15.69
C LEU A 119 48.96 24.17 16.03
N ASN A 120 49.87 25.01 15.53
CA ASN A 120 49.73 26.45 15.69
C ASN A 120 48.39 26.93 15.10
N PRO A 121 47.61 27.71 15.87
CA PRO A 121 46.32 28.21 15.39
C PRO A 121 46.51 29.21 14.25
N LEU A 122 45.48 29.37 13.42
CA LEU A 122 45.43 30.43 12.41
C LEU A 122 44.85 31.69 13.06
N GLN A 123 45.51 32.83 12.88
CA GLN A 123 45.05 34.11 13.41
C GLN A 123 44.19 34.82 12.35
N THR A 124 42.89 34.99 12.62
CA THR A 124 41.97 35.77 11.77
C THR A 124 41.91 37.22 12.23
N ASP A 125 41.57 38.16 11.35
CA ASP A 125 41.52 39.58 11.74
C ASP A 125 40.29 39.90 12.62
N ALA A 126 39.23 39.08 12.52
CA ALA A 126 38.00 39.28 13.28
C ALA A 126 38.08 38.80 14.74
N ALA A 127 37.22 39.38 15.59
CA ALA A 127 37.13 39.03 17.01
C ALA A 127 36.56 37.61 17.26
N GLU A 128 35.57 37.20 16.46
CA GLU A 128 34.90 35.91 16.59
C GLU A 128 34.54 35.33 15.21
N ASN A 129 34.60 34.01 15.12
CA ASN A 129 34.28 33.24 13.93
C ASN A 129 33.09 32.32 14.23
N ASN A 130 32.11 32.29 13.33
CA ASN A 130 30.86 31.56 13.54
C ASN A 130 30.85 30.20 12.87
N VAL A 131 31.26 30.16 11.60
CA VAL A 131 31.11 28.98 10.73
C VAL A 131 32.40 28.70 10.00
N CYS A 132 32.64 27.43 9.68
CA CYS A 132 33.69 27.05 8.77
C CYS A 132 33.26 25.97 7.78
N ASP A 133 33.85 25.98 6.60
CA ASP A 133 33.76 24.87 5.66
C ASP A 133 35.08 24.70 4.93
N ILE A 134 35.29 23.50 4.40
CA ILE A 134 36.45 23.14 3.60
C ILE A 134 35.97 22.70 2.24
N ASN A 135 36.56 23.26 1.19
CA ASN A 135 36.31 22.78 -0.16
C ASN A 135 36.91 21.38 -0.34
N THR A 136 36.09 20.41 -0.74
CA THR A 136 36.49 19.02 -0.98
C THR A 136 37.48 18.86 -2.12
N VAL A 137 37.46 19.74 -3.14
CA VAL A 137 38.29 19.62 -4.35
C VAL A 137 39.68 20.23 -4.15
N HIS A 138 39.75 21.47 -3.69
CA HIS A 138 41.02 22.21 -3.56
C HIS A 138 41.60 22.18 -2.14
N GLY A 139 40.77 21.88 -1.13
CA GLY A 139 41.17 21.93 0.27
C GLY A 139 41.21 23.35 0.85
N LEU A 140 40.63 24.35 0.16
CA LEU A 140 40.56 25.71 0.68
C LEU A 140 39.67 25.73 1.93
N PHE A 141 40.19 26.26 3.03
CA PHE A 141 39.46 26.45 4.27
C PHE A 141 38.86 27.86 4.28
N ALA A 142 37.57 28.00 4.57
CA ALA A 142 36.94 29.30 4.75
C ALA A 142 36.28 29.43 6.10
N THR A 143 36.36 30.63 6.67
CA THR A 143 35.75 30.99 7.95
C THR A 143 34.85 32.20 7.79
N GLY A 144 33.64 32.09 8.29
CA GLY A 144 32.68 33.19 8.41
C GLY A 144 32.89 33.95 9.70
N THR A 145 33.17 35.24 9.60
CA THR A 145 33.39 36.13 10.75
C THR A 145 32.09 36.80 11.20
N ILE A 146 32.06 37.29 12.43
CA ILE A 146 30.94 38.08 12.95
C ILE A 146 30.81 39.44 12.24
N GLU A 147 31.89 39.97 11.69
CA GLU A 147 31.93 41.27 11.02
C GLU A 147 31.42 41.23 9.56
N GLY A 148 30.85 40.10 9.14
CA GLY A 148 30.33 39.93 7.79
C GLY A 148 31.41 39.72 6.73
N ARG A 149 32.61 39.28 7.13
CA ARG A 149 33.72 38.94 6.22
C ARG A 149 33.95 37.44 6.16
N VAL A 150 34.22 36.91 4.97
CA VAL A 150 34.70 35.53 4.80
C VAL A 150 36.19 35.56 4.60
N GLU A 151 36.94 34.89 5.46
CA GLU A 151 38.38 34.71 5.27
C GLU A 151 38.66 33.33 4.67
N CYS A 152 39.47 33.30 3.61
CA CYS A 152 39.91 32.08 2.96
C CYS A 152 41.38 31.81 3.25
N TRP A 153 41.68 30.58 3.65
CA TRP A 153 42.98 30.10 4.08
C TRP A 153 43.37 28.84 3.30
N ASP A 154 44.61 28.80 2.83
CA ASP A 154 45.17 27.57 2.24
C ASP A 154 45.91 26.78 3.32
N PRO A 155 45.51 25.53 3.63
CA PRO A 155 46.21 24.66 4.58
C PRO A 155 47.70 24.47 4.31
N ARG A 156 48.11 24.53 3.03
CA ARG A 156 49.50 24.30 2.59
C ARG A 156 50.39 25.49 2.91
N VAL A 157 49.93 26.69 2.56
CA VAL A 157 50.67 27.94 2.75
C VAL A 157 50.55 28.44 4.20
N ARG A 158 49.48 28.05 4.91
CA ARG A 158 49.19 28.45 6.30
C ARG A 158 49.10 29.97 6.47
N LYS A 159 48.82 30.67 5.38
CA LYS A 159 48.56 32.10 5.33
C LYS A 159 47.17 32.31 4.78
N ARG A 160 46.57 33.44 5.15
CA ARG A 160 45.34 33.91 4.56
C ARG A 160 45.59 34.24 3.09
N VAL A 161 44.74 33.73 2.22
CA VAL A 161 44.82 33.91 0.77
C VAL A 161 43.90 35.04 0.31
N GLY A 162 42.71 35.14 0.90
CA GLY A 162 41.73 36.15 0.52
C GLY A 162 40.79 36.52 1.66
N VAL A 163 40.25 37.73 1.58
CA VAL A 163 39.17 38.23 2.42
C VAL A 163 38.08 38.71 1.47
N LEU A 164 36.87 38.22 1.67
CA LEU A 164 35.67 38.64 0.96
C LEU A 164 34.79 39.43 1.91
N ASP A 165 34.44 40.66 1.55
CA ASP A 165 33.55 41.49 2.34
C ASP A 165 32.09 41.27 1.90
N CYS A 166 31.34 40.51 2.68
CA CYS A 166 29.96 40.18 2.36
C CYS A 166 28.99 41.23 2.91
N ALA A 167 29.39 42.00 3.93
CA ALA A 167 28.52 42.97 4.58
C ALA A 167 28.07 44.06 3.61
N LEU A 168 29.00 44.61 2.82
CA LEU A 168 28.69 45.67 1.86
C LEU A 168 27.70 45.23 0.77
N ASN A 169 27.76 43.96 0.37
CA ASN A 169 26.94 43.42 -0.70
C ASN A 169 25.55 42.95 -0.24
N SER A 170 25.36 42.78 1.07
CA SER A 170 24.07 42.45 1.69
C SER A 170 23.17 43.67 1.95
N VAL A 171 23.73 44.88 1.94
CA VAL A 171 22.96 46.11 2.10
C VAL A 171 22.34 46.51 0.77
N THR A 172 21.20 45.91 0.43
CA THR A 172 20.31 46.43 -0.62
C THR A 172 19.58 47.68 -0.11
N ALA A 173 19.18 48.58 -1.02
CA ALA A 173 18.59 49.89 -0.71
C ALA A 173 17.33 49.85 0.18
N ASP A 174 16.71 48.68 0.32
CA ASP A 174 15.45 48.46 1.05
C ASP A 174 15.66 47.86 2.46
N SER A 175 16.90 47.62 2.89
CA SER A 175 17.19 46.96 4.18
C SER A 175 17.54 47.99 5.27
N GLU A 176 16.66 48.14 6.27
CA GLU A 176 16.94 48.95 7.46
C GLU A 176 18.12 48.36 8.25
N ILE A 177 19.22 49.10 8.35
CA ILE A 177 20.46 48.68 9.03
C ILE A 177 20.23 48.73 10.55
N ASN A 178 19.65 47.67 11.11
CA ASN A 178 19.49 47.52 12.56
C ASN A 178 20.74 46.90 13.22
N SER A 179 21.55 46.13 12.49
CA SER A 179 22.82 45.54 12.95
C SER A 179 23.72 45.16 11.77
N LEU A 180 25.03 44.98 12.01
CA LEU A 180 25.95 44.47 10.99
C LEU A 180 25.58 43.01 10.64
N PRO A 181 25.45 42.67 9.35
CA PRO A 181 25.10 41.33 8.92
C PRO A 181 26.24 40.36 9.23
N THR A 182 26.00 39.45 10.17
CA THR A 182 26.99 38.44 10.57
C THR A 182 26.86 37.20 9.68
N ILE A 183 27.94 36.47 9.43
CA ILE A 183 27.87 35.23 8.63
C ILE A 183 27.44 34.08 9.53
N SER A 184 26.37 33.40 9.15
CA SER A 184 25.72 32.32 9.92
C SER A 184 25.77 30.96 9.24
N ALA A 185 26.01 30.90 7.92
CA ALA A 185 26.19 29.65 7.19
C ALA A 185 27.22 29.83 6.06
N LEU A 186 27.99 28.78 5.77
CA LEU A 186 28.96 28.78 4.68
C LEU A 186 29.01 27.38 4.06
N LYS A 187 28.92 27.30 2.73
CA LYS A 187 29.07 26.03 2.03
C LYS A 187 29.77 26.21 0.68
N PHE A 188 30.69 25.29 0.37
CA PHE A 188 31.27 25.19 -0.97
C PHE A 188 30.47 24.25 -1.88
N ASN A 189 30.39 24.62 -3.16
CA ASN A 189 29.98 23.73 -4.23
C ASN A 189 31.07 23.64 -5.30
N GLY A 190 31.65 22.44 -5.42
CA GLY A 190 32.70 22.14 -6.36
C GLY A 190 33.92 23.06 -6.17
N ALA A 191 34.56 23.40 -7.28
CA ALA A 191 35.81 24.15 -7.27
C ALA A 191 35.63 25.66 -7.00
N LEU A 192 34.54 26.26 -7.50
CA LEU A 192 34.46 27.70 -7.73
C LEU A 192 33.30 28.39 -7.03
N SER A 193 32.23 27.68 -6.71
CA SER A 193 31.04 28.32 -6.14
C SER A 193 31.04 28.20 -4.62
N MET A 194 30.65 29.29 -3.97
CA MET A 194 30.52 29.37 -2.52
C MET A 194 29.20 30.06 -2.19
N ALA A 195 28.43 29.51 -1.26
CA ALA A 195 27.29 30.21 -0.69
C ALA A 195 27.60 30.66 0.73
N VAL A 196 27.17 31.88 1.03
CA VAL A 196 27.32 32.54 2.32
C VAL A 196 25.92 32.94 2.79
N GLY A 197 25.51 32.45 3.95
CA GLY A 197 24.29 32.86 4.62
C GLY A 197 24.58 33.93 5.67
N THR A 198 23.75 34.96 5.71
CA THR A 198 23.85 36.04 6.69
C THR A 198 22.77 35.90 7.77
N SER A 199 23.00 36.56 8.91
CA SER A 199 22.05 36.60 10.02
C SER A 199 20.78 37.40 9.72
N THR A 200 20.79 38.23 8.66
CA THR A 200 19.64 39.03 8.23
C THR A 200 18.70 38.25 7.30
N GLY A 201 18.99 36.98 6.99
CA GLY A 201 18.14 36.14 6.12
C GLY A 201 18.50 36.20 4.64
N GLN A 202 19.65 36.79 4.30
CA GLN A 202 20.13 36.85 2.92
C GLN A 202 21.20 35.80 2.62
N VAL A 203 21.02 35.09 1.53
CA VAL A 203 21.98 34.15 0.96
C VAL A 203 22.71 34.85 -0.19
N LEU A 204 24.03 34.91 -0.10
CA LEU A 204 24.93 35.44 -1.10
C LEU A 204 25.65 34.28 -1.79
N LEU A 205 25.55 34.22 -3.11
CA LEU A 205 26.27 33.25 -3.92
C LEU A 205 27.48 33.93 -4.56
N TYR A 206 28.67 33.41 -4.27
CA TYR A 206 29.95 33.89 -4.78
C TYR A 206 30.60 32.88 -5.72
N ASP A 207 31.34 33.40 -6.70
CA ASP A 207 32.44 32.66 -7.35
C ASP A 207 33.73 33.08 -6.65
N LEU A 208 34.60 32.13 -6.28
CA LEU A 208 35.89 32.41 -5.61
C LEU A 208 36.78 33.38 -6.39
N ARG A 209 36.54 33.53 -7.70
CA ARG A 209 37.30 34.44 -8.57
C ARG A 209 36.86 35.90 -8.48
N SER A 210 35.64 36.16 -8.00
CA SER A 210 35.04 37.50 -7.98
C SER A 210 34.68 37.93 -6.58
N ASP A 211 35.01 39.18 -6.25
CA ASP A 211 34.67 39.80 -4.96
C ASP A 211 33.18 40.24 -4.88
N LYS A 212 32.50 40.28 -6.03
CA LYS A 212 31.06 40.58 -6.10
C LYS A 212 30.25 39.29 -6.07
N PRO A 213 29.10 39.26 -5.39
CA PRO A 213 28.21 38.11 -5.45
C PRO A 213 27.62 37.99 -6.86
N LEU A 214 27.48 36.74 -7.31
CA LEU A 214 26.73 36.40 -8.51
C LEU A 214 25.23 36.62 -8.30
N LEU A 215 24.74 36.24 -7.12
CA LEU A 215 23.33 36.33 -6.78
C LEU A 215 23.14 36.62 -5.29
N VAL A 216 22.24 37.55 -4.99
CA VAL A 216 21.78 37.85 -3.63
C VAL A 216 20.32 37.45 -3.53
N LYS A 217 19.99 36.63 -2.55
CA LYS A 217 18.63 36.16 -2.34
C LYS A 217 18.19 36.32 -0.91
N ASP A 218 17.06 36.98 -0.72
CA ASP A 218 16.49 37.23 0.60
C ASP A 218 15.33 36.27 0.92
N HIS A 219 15.29 35.81 2.17
CA HIS A 219 14.17 35.04 2.71
C HIS A 219 13.01 35.90 3.18
N GLN A 220 13.23 37.21 3.38
CA GLN A 220 12.26 38.25 3.78
C GLN A 220 11.79 38.20 5.24
N TYR A 221 12.06 37.12 5.98
CA TYR A 221 11.69 37.02 7.40
C TYR A 221 12.64 37.75 8.35
N GLY A 222 13.83 38.13 7.89
CA GLY A 222 14.86 38.74 8.74
C GLY A 222 15.43 37.79 9.80
N LEU A 223 15.24 36.48 9.63
CA LEU A 223 15.77 35.44 10.51
C LEU A 223 17.13 34.95 9.99
N PRO A 224 18.04 34.49 10.86
CA PRO A 224 19.35 34.02 10.43
C PRO A 224 19.22 32.71 9.65
N ILE A 225 19.98 32.62 8.56
CA ILE A 225 20.12 31.38 7.79
C ILE A 225 20.93 30.39 8.61
N LYS A 226 20.35 29.24 8.93
CA LYS A 226 21.01 28.21 9.75
C LYS A 226 21.88 27.27 8.91
N SER A 227 21.38 26.83 7.77
CA SER A 227 22.15 25.94 6.88
C SER A 227 21.94 26.25 5.41
N VAL A 228 22.97 25.98 4.62
CA VAL A 228 22.95 26.09 3.17
C VAL A 228 23.56 24.82 2.58
N HIS A 229 22.86 24.20 1.65
CA HIS A 229 23.31 23.02 0.95
C HIS A 229 23.14 23.19 -0.56
N PHE A 230 23.98 22.50 -1.32
CA PHE A 230 23.88 22.45 -2.76
C PHE A 230 23.44 21.06 -3.20
N GLN A 231 22.64 21.05 -4.25
CA GLN A 231 22.22 19.84 -4.94
C GLN A 231 22.73 19.88 -6.38
N ASP A 232 23.73 19.02 -6.64
CA ASP A 232 24.44 19.01 -7.92
C ASP A 232 23.60 18.48 -9.09
N SER A 233 22.54 17.72 -8.83
CA SER A 233 21.73 17.10 -9.89
C SER A 233 20.91 18.10 -10.70
N LEU A 234 20.51 19.22 -10.08
CA LEU A 234 19.63 20.23 -10.69
C LEU A 234 20.17 21.65 -10.51
N ASP A 235 21.44 21.80 -10.10
CA ASP A 235 22.05 23.09 -9.76
C ASP A 235 21.18 23.93 -8.81
N LEU A 236 20.56 23.26 -7.83
CA LEU A 236 19.70 23.87 -6.83
C LEU A 236 20.50 24.22 -5.58
N VAL A 237 20.19 25.38 -5.02
CA VAL A 237 20.64 25.82 -3.71
C VAL A 237 19.49 25.66 -2.74
N LEU A 238 19.72 24.92 -1.67
CA LEU A 238 18.83 24.79 -0.54
C LEU A 238 19.32 25.73 0.55
N SER A 239 18.46 26.65 0.96
CA SER A 239 18.73 27.60 2.03
C SER A 239 17.65 27.46 3.09
N ALA A 240 18.06 27.35 4.35
CA ALA A 240 17.17 27.12 5.48
C ALA A 240 17.30 28.22 6.53
N ASP A 241 16.17 28.85 6.83
CA ASP A 241 15.96 29.70 8.00
C ASP A 241 15.38 28.87 9.14
N SER A 242 15.15 29.48 10.30
CA SER A 242 14.45 28.82 11.41
C SER A 242 13.04 28.36 11.02
N ARG A 243 12.35 29.01 10.07
CA ARG A 243 10.95 28.70 9.75
C ARG A 243 10.71 28.10 8.37
N ILE A 244 11.55 28.41 7.39
CA ILE A 244 11.32 28.03 5.99
C ILE A 244 12.59 27.47 5.40
N VAL A 245 12.43 26.43 4.57
CA VAL A 245 13.46 25.97 3.65
C VAL A 245 13.07 26.36 2.24
N LYS A 246 13.87 27.22 1.59
CA LYS A 246 13.68 27.60 0.19
C LYS A 246 14.70 26.88 -0.68
N MET A 247 14.22 26.26 -1.74
CA MET A 247 15.05 25.71 -2.80
C MET A 247 14.97 26.60 -4.04
N TRP A 248 16.09 26.86 -4.66
CA TRP A 248 16.14 27.77 -5.80
C TRP A 248 17.31 27.51 -6.73
N ASN A 249 17.13 27.88 -8.00
CA ASN A 249 18.13 27.64 -9.03
C ASN A 249 19.31 28.60 -8.87
N LYS A 250 20.53 28.05 -8.85
CA LYS A 250 21.79 28.78 -8.74
C LYS A 250 21.92 29.93 -9.74
N ASP A 251 21.63 29.67 -11.02
CA ASP A 251 21.87 30.65 -12.10
C ASP A 251 20.74 31.67 -12.26
N SER A 252 19.49 31.24 -12.08
CA SER A 252 18.30 32.09 -12.35
C SER A 252 17.74 32.78 -11.11
N GLY A 253 18.09 32.32 -9.90
CA GLY A 253 17.54 32.83 -8.65
C GLY A 253 16.05 32.52 -8.43
N LYS A 254 15.37 31.89 -9.40
CA LYS A 254 13.94 31.54 -9.27
C LYS A 254 13.75 30.51 -8.17
N ILE A 255 12.74 30.73 -7.32
CA ILE A 255 12.34 29.77 -6.28
C ILE A 255 11.74 28.56 -6.98
N PHE A 256 12.26 27.39 -6.67
CA PHE A 256 11.76 26.12 -7.15
C PHE A 256 10.62 25.64 -6.24
N THR A 257 10.91 25.51 -4.93
CA THR A 257 9.95 25.11 -3.90
C THR A 257 10.25 25.82 -2.58
N SER A 258 9.22 25.99 -1.76
CA SER A 258 9.31 26.45 -0.37
C SER A 258 8.68 25.40 0.54
N LEU A 259 9.41 24.96 1.55
CA LEU A 259 8.93 24.04 2.58
C LEU A 259 8.75 24.83 3.88
N GLU A 260 7.52 24.82 4.38
CA GLU A 260 7.13 25.47 5.63
C GLU A 260 6.84 24.38 6.68
N PRO A 261 7.83 23.98 7.50
CA PRO A 261 7.59 23.13 8.65
C PRO A 261 6.71 23.82 9.70
N GLU A 262 5.89 23.04 10.42
CA GLU A 262 5.07 23.53 11.54
C GLU A 262 5.90 24.00 12.75
N HIS A 263 7.11 23.48 12.88
CA HIS A 263 8.01 23.72 14.01
C HIS A 263 9.31 24.33 13.52
N ASP A 264 9.95 25.10 14.39
CA ASP A 264 11.22 25.74 14.09
C ASP A 264 12.32 24.69 13.81
N LEU A 265 13.13 24.99 12.80
CA LEU A 265 14.25 24.19 12.32
C LEU A 265 15.54 24.61 12.99
N ASN A 266 16.39 23.65 13.34
CA ASN A 266 17.74 23.86 13.82
C ASN A 266 18.80 23.57 12.77
N ASP A 267 18.58 22.53 11.97
CA ASP A 267 19.53 22.06 10.96
C ASP A 267 18.76 21.35 9.85
N VAL A 268 19.35 21.34 8.65
CA VAL A 268 18.78 20.66 7.48
C VAL A 268 19.89 19.92 6.78
N CYS A 269 19.68 18.65 6.47
CA CYS A 269 20.64 17.79 5.78
C CYS A 269 20.00 17.16 4.55
N LEU A 270 20.64 17.33 3.40
CA LEU A 270 20.26 16.63 2.16
C LEU A 270 20.81 15.21 2.17
N TYR A 271 19.98 14.25 1.78
CA TYR A 271 20.46 12.90 1.52
C TYR A 271 21.20 12.87 0.16
N PRO A 272 22.40 12.28 0.07
CA PRO A 272 23.18 12.28 -1.17
C PRO A 272 22.42 11.63 -2.33
N SER A 273 22.42 12.29 -3.49
CA SER A 273 21.85 11.78 -4.76
C SER A 273 20.34 11.42 -4.75
N SER A 274 19.58 11.86 -3.73
CA SER A 274 18.14 11.64 -3.66
C SER A 274 17.36 12.94 -3.42
N GLY A 275 16.04 12.88 -3.58
CA GLY A 275 15.13 13.98 -3.27
C GLY A 275 14.75 14.10 -1.79
N MET A 276 15.44 13.39 -0.87
CA MET A 276 15.10 13.40 0.55
C MET A 276 15.86 14.47 1.34
N ILE A 277 15.11 15.22 2.13
CA ILE A 277 15.59 16.25 3.03
C ILE A 277 15.27 15.83 4.46
N LEU A 278 16.29 15.77 5.31
CA LEU A 278 16.15 15.54 6.73
C LEU A 278 16.24 16.87 7.46
N THR A 279 15.28 17.14 8.33
CA THR A 279 15.21 18.39 9.09
C THR A 279 15.24 18.11 10.58
N ALA A 280 16.14 18.79 11.28
CA ALA A 280 16.19 18.81 12.73
C ALA A 280 15.24 19.90 13.20
N ASN A 281 14.18 19.52 13.90
CA ASN A 281 13.16 20.43 14.38
C ASN A 281 13.07 20.41 15.91
N GLU A 282 12.38 21.40 16.46
CA GLU A 282 12.03 21.49 17.90
C GLU A 282 10.90 20.54 18.31
N SER A 283 10.73 19.44 17.59
CA SER A 283 9.71 18.44 17.89
C SER A 283 10.35 17.09 18.21
N PRO A 284 9.63 16.19 18.90
CA PRO A 284 10.15 14.85 19.14
C PRO A 284 10.30 14.05 17.83
N LYS A 285 9.60 14.39 16.75
CA LYS A 285 9.75 13.68 15.47
C LYS A 285 10.53 14.54 14.49
N MET A 286 11.69 14.06 14.07
CA MET A 286 12.46 14.71 13.00
C MET A 286 11.60 14.80 11.74
N GLY A 287 11.61 15.96 11.09
CA GLY A 287 10.89 16.16 9.84
C GLY A 287 11.66 15.54 8.68
N ILE A 288 11.00 14.73 7.87
CA ILE A 288 11.57 14.14 6.65
C ILE A 288 10.68 14.57 5.50
N TYR A 289 11.26 15.28 4.55
CA TYR A 289 10.56 15.72 3.34
C TYR A 289 11.13 14.98 2.15
N TYR A 290 10.26 14.51 1.26
CA TYR A 290 10.64 13.89 0.01
C TYR A 290 10.06 14.69 -1.14
N ILE A 291 10.92 15.13 -2.06
CA ILE A 291 10.53 15.87 -3.27
C ILE A 291 10.85 14.98 -4.47
N PRO A 292 9.85 14.37 -5.14
CA PRO A 292 10.08 13.43 -6.23
C PRO A 292 10.75 14.08 -7.45
N VAL A 293 10.43 15.36 -7.73
CA VAL A 293 11.01 16.11 -8.85
C VAL A 293 12.52 16.36 -8.67
N LEU A 294 13.00 16.39 -7.42
CA LEU A 294 14.39 16.66 -7.08
C LEU A 294 15.29 15.45 -7.36
N GLY A 295 14.74 14.24 -7.23
CA GLY A 295 15.40 12.99 -7.49
C GLY A 295 14.63 11.78 -6.94
N PRO A 296 14.97 10.57 -7.39
CA PRO A 296 14.31 9.35 -6.93
C PRO A 296 14.55 9.13 -5.43
N ALA A 297 13.68 8.35 -4.78
CA ALA A 297 13.90 7.92 -3.42
C ALA A 297 15.19 7.06 -3.33
N PRO A 298 15.89 7.10 -2.18
CA PRO A 298 17.07 6.28 -1.98
C PRO A 298 16.72 4.79 -2.00
N ARG A 299 17.69 3.93 -2.34
CA ARG A 299 17.48 2.49 -2.57
C ARG A 299 16.72 1.76 -1.46
N TRP A 300 16.99 2.12 -0.20
CA TRP A 300 16.36 1.51 0.98
C TRP A 300 14.89 1.96 1.18
N CYS A 301 14.49 3.04 0.54
CA CYS A 301 13.18 3.65 0.61
C CYS A 301 12.50 3.77 -0.76
N SER A 302 12.81 2.87 -1.69
CA SER A 302 12.20 2.84 -3.04
C SER A 302 10.67 2.74 -3.04
N PHE A 303 10.08 2.23 -1.95
CA PHE A 303 8.63 2.21 -1.78
C PHE A 303 8.01 3.61 -1.68
N LEU A 304 8.78 4.64 -1.29
CA LEU A 304 8.28 6.01 -1.26
C LEU A 304 7.90 6.52 -2.64
N ASP A 305 8.65 6.15 -3.69
CA ASP A 305 8.33 6.54 -5.07
C ASP A 305 6.96 6.00 -5.48
N ASN A 306 6.70 4.72 -5.19
CA ASN A 306 5.41 4.09 -5.46
C ASN A 306 4.28 4.76 -4.67
N LEU A 307 4.50 5.07 -3.38
CA LEU A 307 3.50 5.75 -2.56
C LEU A 307 3.19 7.16 -3.09
N THR A 308 4.21 7.88 -3.55
CA THR A 308 4.01 9.20 -4.16
C THR A 308 3.32 9.09 -5.51
N GLU A 309 3.61 8.06 -6.31
CA GLU A 309 2.92 7.81 -7.58
C GLU A 309 1.45 7.44 -7.33
N GLU A 310 1.16 6.59 -6.33
CA GLU A 310 -0.21 6.26 -5.90
C GLU A 310 -0.98 7.48 -5.37
N LEU A 311 -0.28 8.40 -4.67
CA LEU A 311 -0.85 9.63 -4.15
C LEU A 311 -1.06 10.68 -5.27
N GLU A 312 -0.18 10.71 -6.27
CA GLU A 312 -0.33 11.54 -7.47
C GLU A 312 -1.47 11.03 -8.37
N GLU A 313 -1.66 9.71 -8.47
CA GLU A 313 -2.78 9.09 -9.19
C GLU A 313 -4.13 9.32 -8.47
N ASN A 314 -4.13 9.41 -7.14
CA ASN A 314 -5.33 9.69 -6.33
C ASN A 314 -5.24 11.04 -5.62
N PRO A 315 -5.35 12.17 -6.33
CA PRO A 315 -5.35 13.51 -5.71
C PRO A 315 -6.64 13.80 -4.91
N GLU A 316 -7.62 12.90 -4.93
CA GLU A 316 -8.77 12.97 -4.04
C GLU A 316 -8.31 12.65 -2.61
N SER A 317 -7.89 13.69 -1.89
CA SER A 317 -7.80 13.65 -0.44
C SER A 317 -9.09 13.01 0.10
N THR A 318 -8.98 11.82 0.69
CA THR A 318 -10.09 11.05 1.24
C THR A 318 -10.56 11.69 2.56
N VAL A 319 -10.97 12.96 2.50
CA VAL A 319 -11.49 13.71 3.65
C VAL A 319 -12.84 13.14 4.12
N TYR A 320 -13.41 12.18 3.39
CA TYR A 320 -14.72 11.60 3.65
C TYR A 320 -14.75 10.07 3.60
N ASP A 321 -13.70 9.37 4.06
CA ASP A 321 -13.71 7.90 4.14
C ASP A 321 -14.86 7.34 5.00
N ASP A 322 -15.34 8.12 5.98
CA ASP A 322 -16.43 7.73 6.89
C ASP A 322 -17.81 8.30 6.50
N TYR A 323 -17.95 8.98 5.35
CA TYR A 323 -19.23 9.56 4.93
C TYR A 323 -19.80 8.88 3.69
N LYS A 324 -21.07 8.49 3.78
CA LYS A 324 -21.85 8.00 2.65
C LYS A 324 -22.59 9.15 1.99
N PHE A 325 -22.46 9.27 0.67
CA PHE A 325 -23.32 10.15 -0.12
C PHE A 325 -24.73 9.58 -0.20
N VAL A 326 -25.72 10.39 0.18
CA VAL A 326 -27.15 10.06 0.23
C VAL A 326 -27.89 11.09 -0.62
N THR A 327 -28.65 10.63 -1.62
CA THR A 327 -29.47 11.54 -2.43
C THR A 327 -30.68 12.02 -1.63
N LYS A 328 -31.32 13.12 -2.05
CA LYS A 328 -32.54 13.61 -1.40
C LYS A 328 -33.65 12.53 -1.35
N LYS A 329 -33.78 11.72 -2.41
CA LYS A 329 -34.73 10.59 -2.49
C LYS A 329 -34.41 9.49 -1.47
N ASP A 330 -33.12 9.17 -1.28
CA ASP A 330 -32.70 8.18 -0.29
C ASP A 330 -32.91 8.69 1.14
N LEU A 331 -32.73 10.00 1.36
CA LEU A 331 -33.00 10.64 2.65
C LEU A 331 -34.50 10.61 2.99
N GLU A 332 -35.35 10.80 1.99
CA GLU A 332 -36.82 10.66 2.08
C GLU A 332 -37.22 9.21 2.39
N ASN A 333 -36.64 8.23 1.70
CA ASN A 333 -36.87 6.80 1.96
C ASN A 333 -36.42 6.36 3.35
N LEU A 334 -35.37 7.00 3.90
CA LEU A 334 -34.88 6.74 5.24
C LEU A 334 -35.63 7.54 6.34
N GLY A 335 -36.56 8.42 5.96
CA GLY A 335 -37.31 9.26 6.90
C GLY A 335 -36.48 10.35 7.60
N LEU A 336 -35.34 10.75 7.02
CA LEU A 336 -34.39 11.69 7.63
C LEU A 336 -34.47 13.11 7.05
N THR A 337 -35.58 13.48 6.42
CA THR A 337 -35.80 14.82 5.85
C THR A 337 -35.69 15.94 6.88
N HIS A 338 -36.03 15.65 8.13
CA HIS A 338 -35.94 16.60 9.25
C HIS A 338 -34.50 16.97 9.62
N LEU A 339 -33.49 16.19 9.20
CA LEU A 339 -32.08 16.46 9.50
C LEU A 339 -31.41 17.39 8.47
N ILE A 340 -32.14 17.82 7.43
CA ILE A 340 -31.64 18.78 6.44
C ILE A 340 -31.37 20.11 7.14
N GLY A 341 -30.12 20.59 7.06
CA GLY A 341 -29.66 21.82 7.73
C GLY A 341 -29.03 21.60 9.11
N SER A 342 -29.01 20.37 9.62
CA SER A 342 -28.27 20.01 10.84
C SER A 342 -26.81 19.65 10.53
N PRO A 343 -25.90 19.70 11.52
CA PRO A 343 -24.48 19.32 11.33
C PRO A 343 -24.26 17.86 10.92
N PHE A 344 -25.29 17.00 11.03
CA PHE A 344 -25.22 15.57 10.71
C PHE A 344 -25.33 15.27 9.21
N LEU A 345 -25.83 16.22 8.41
CA LEU A 345 -25.93 16.11 6.96
C LEU A 345 -25.20 17.27 6.30
N ARG A 346 -24.07 16.97 5.67
CA ARG A 346 -23.32 17.99 4.92
C ARG A 346 -23.85 18.05 3.49
N ALA A 347 -24.44 19.17 3.09
CA ALA A 347 -24.90 19.35 1.72
C ALA A 347 -23.73 19.33 0.74
N TYR A 348 -23.87 18.56 -0.35
CA TYR A 348 -22.89 18.52 -1.42
C TYR A 348 -23.57 18.31 -2.77
N MET A 349 -23.36 19.27 -3.69
CA MET A 349 -23.94 19.32 -5.04
C MET A 349 -25.46 19.11 -5.10
N HIS A 350 -25.91 17.86 -5.13
CA HIS A 350 -27.31 17.43 -5.28
C HIS A 350 -27.75 16.38 -4.23
N GLY A 351 -26.97 16.20 -3.17
CA GLY A 351 -27.27 15.28 -2.08
C GLY A 351 -26.64 15.72 -0.76
N PHE A 352 -26.54 14.78 0.17
CA PHE A 352 -26.01 14.99 1.50
C PHE A 352 -24.98 13.92 1.83
N PHE A 353 -23.85 14.31 2.41
CA PHE A 353 -22.95 13.39 3.07
C PHE A 353 -23.45 13.12 4.49
N MET A 354 -23.65 11.84 4.81
CA MET A 354 -24.07 11.35 6.11
C MET A 354 -23.02 10.38 6.64
N ASP A 355 -22.67 10.47 7.92
CA ASP A 355 -21.74 9.53 8.55
C ASP A 355 -22.25 8.09 8.38
N ILE A 356 -21.36 7.19 7.93
CA ILE A 356 -21.67 5.80 7.58
C ILE A 356 -22.30 5.05 8.77
N ARG A 357 -21.92 5.40 10.01
CA ARG A 357 -22.48 4.79 11.23
C ARG A 357 -23.94 5.15 11.43
N LEU A 358 -24.30 6.40 11.16
CA LEU A 358 -25.69 6.87 11.24
C LEU A 358 -26.52 6.24 10.13
N TYR A 359 -25.99 6.21 8.91
CA TYR A 359 -26.65 5.57 7.78
C TYR A 359 -26.98 4.10 8.05
N HIS A 360 -26.04 3.32 8.62
CA HIS A 360 -26.29 1.92 8.95
C HIS A 360 -27.34 1.73 10.05
N LYS A 361 -27.32 2.56 11.11
CA LYS A 361 -28.33 2.51 12.18
C LYS A 361 -29.73 2.78 11.63
N VAL A 362 -29.88 3.80 10.79
CA VAL A 362 -31.18 4.16 10.23
C VAL A 362 -31.65 3.10 9.22
N LYS A 363 -30.75 2.60 8.37
CA LYS A 363 -31.08 1.51 7.44
C LYS A 363 -31.57 0.24 8.15
N LEU A 364 -31.00 -0.09 9.31
CA LEU A 364 -31.45 -1.23 10.14
C LEU A 364 -32.83 -0.98 10.78
N MET A 365 -33.13 0.25 11.18
CA MET A 365 -34.44 0.61 11.73
C MET A 365 -35.54 0.62 10.66
N VAL A 366 -35.25 1.14 9.47
CA VAL A 366 -36.23 1.29 8.38
C VAL A 366 -36.57 -0.04 7.73
N ASN A 367 -35.61 -0.98 7.64
CA ASN A 367 -35.83 -2.29 7.03
C ASN A 367 -35.62 -3.49 8.00
N PRO A 368 -36.51 -3.71 8.98
CA PRO A 368 -36.42 -4.88 9.88
C PRO A 368 -36.57 -6.23 9.17
N PHE A 369 -37.23 -6.27 8.01
CA PHE A 369 -37.57 -7.48 7.27
C PHE A 369 -36.64 -7.80 6.08
N ALA A 370 -35.57 -7.01 5.88
CA ALA A 370 -34.67 -7.19 4.72
C ALA A 370 -34.09 -8.60 4.61
N TYR A 371 -33.88 -9.29 5.74
CA TYR A 371 -33.39 -10.67 5.75
C TYR A 371 -34.46 -11.68 5.29
N GLU A 372 -35.73 -11.44 5.63
CA GLU A 372 -36.84 -12.31 5.24
C GLU A 372 -37.22 -12.13 3.77
N GLU A 373 -37.21 -10.89 3.27
CA GLU A 373 -37.42 -10.58 1.85
C GLU A 373 -36.29 -11.14 1.00
N TYR A 374 -35.03 -10.93 1.39
CA TYR A 374 -33.89 -11.52 0.70
C TYR A 374 -33.94 -13.05 0.68
N ARG A 375 -34.43 -13.67 1.76
CA ARG A 375 -34.65 -15.13 1.81
C ARG A 375 -35.79 -15.56 0.89
N LYS A 376 -36.91 -14.83 0.84
CA LYS A 376 -38.02 -15.10 -0.08
C LYS A 376 -37.60 -14.97 -1.54
N ASP A 377 -36.80 -13.96 -1.88
CA ASP A 377 -36.30 -13.75 -3.24
C ASP A 377 -35.29 -14.83 -3.65
N LYS A 378 -34.39 -15.25 -2.75
CA LYS A 378 -33.52 -16.40 -3.02
C LYS A 378 -34.28 -17.72 -3.16
N ILE A 379 -35.39 -17.89 -2.43
CA ILE A 379 -36.26 -19.06 -2.58
C ILE A 379 -36.97 -19.00 -3.94
N ARG A 380 -37.49 -17.83 -4.35
CA ARG A 380 -38.09 -17.62 -5.68
C ARG A 380 -37.10 -17.87 -6.81
N GLN A 381 -35.89 -17.34 -6.73
CA GLN A 381 -34.83 -17.59 -7.72
C GLN A 381 -34.49 -19.08 -7.83
N LYS A 382 -34.39 -19.80 -6.69
CA LYS A 382 -34.20 -21.26 -6.72
C LYS A 382 -35.41 -22.01 -7.29
N ILE A 383 -36.62 -21.53 -7.06
CA ILE A 383 -37.84 -22.09 -7.66
C ILE A 383 -37.86 -21.84 -9.17
N GLU A 384 -37.41 -20.68 -9.64
CA GLU A 384 -37.31 -20.36 -11.07
C GLU A 384 -36.20 -21.15 -11.76
N GLU A 385 -35.03 -21.30 -11.13
CA GLU A 385 -33.93 -22.15 -11.61
C GLU A 385 -34.35 -23.63 -11.70
N THR A 386 -35.15 -24.11 -10.75
CA THR A 386 -35.70 -25.49 -10.79
C THR A 386 -36.84 -25.62 -11.80
N ARG A 387 -37.63 -24.57 -12.04
CA ARG A 387 -38.65 -24.52 -13.11
C ARG A 387 -38.01 -24.48 -14.51
N ALA A 388 -36.82 -23.90 -14.68
CA ALA A 388 -36.12 -23.87 -15.96
C ALA A 388 -35.68 -25.26 -16.47
N GLN A 389 -35.64 -26.29 -15.60
CA GLN A 389 -35.34 -27.68 -15.97
C GLN A 389 -36.58 -28.48 -16.40
N ARG A 390 -37.79 -27.92 -16.30
CA ARG A 390 -39.02 -28.52 -16.82
C ARG A 390 -39.32 -27.87 -18.18
N VAL A 391 -39.54 -28.71 -19.20
CA VAL A 391 -39.68 -28.34 -20.63
C VAL A 391 -40.34 -26.98 -20.84
N GLN A 392 -39.54 -25.99 -21.26
CA GLN A 392 -40.06 -24.74 -21.81
C GLN A 392 -40.70 -25.07 -23.16
N LEU A 393 -42.03 -25.09 -23.21
CA LEU A 393 -42.76 -25.14 -24.47
C LEU A 393 -42.48 -23.84 -25.23
N LYS A 394 -41.86 -23.95 -26.40
CA LYS A 394 -41.61 -22.82 -27.30
C LYS A 394 -42.98 -22.35 -27.84
N LYS A 395 -43.41 -21.15 -27.46
CA LYS A 395 -44.66 -20.55 -27.98
C LYS A 395 -44.52 -20.31 -29.48
N LEU A 396 -45.37 -20.95 -30.28
CA LEU A 396 -45.42 -20.73 -31.72
C LEU A 396 -46.20 -19.43 -32.02
N PRO A 397 -45.86 -18.71 -33.11
CA PRO A 397 -46.61 -17.52 -33.53
C PRO A 397 -48.05 -17.86 -33.97
N LYS A 398 -48.95 -16.87 -33.88
CA LYS A 398 -50.39 -17.06 -34.14
C LYS A 398 -50.71 -17.24 -35.63
N VAL A 399 -49.97 -16.58 -36.53
CA VAL A 399 -50.17 -16.65 -37.99
C VAL A 399 -49.06 -17.49 -38.62
N ASN A 400 -49.39 -18.29 -39.64
CA ASN A 400 -48.46 -19.17 -40.37
C ASN A 400 -47.72 -20.20 -39.49
N LYS A 401 -48.45 -20.90 -38.61
CA LYS A 401 -47.93 -21.94 -37.71
C LYS A 401 -47.13 -23.04 -38.43
N GLU A 402 -47.58 -23.44 -39.63
CA GLU A 402 -46.92 -24.48 -40.43
C GLU A 402 -45.56 -24.05 -41.00
N LEU A 403 -45.43 -22.77 -41.40
CA LEU A 403 -44.17 -22.21 -41.86
C LEU A 403 -43.16 -22.04 -40.72
N ALA A 404 -43.62 -21.60 -39.55
CA ALA A 404 -42.77 -21.50 -38.36
C ALA A 404 -42.21 -22.87 -37.95
N LEU A 405 -43.04 -23.93 -37.99
CA LEU A 405 -42.60 -25.30 -37.74
C LEU A 405 -41.60 -25.80 -38.78
N LYS A 406 -41.83 -25.50 -40.08
CA LYS A 406 -40.89 -25.86 -41.15
C LYS A 406 -39.52 -25.19 -40.96
N LEU A 407 -39.49 -23.91 -40.58
CA LEU A 407 -38.25 -23.19 -40.31
C LEU A 407 -37.51 -23.77 -39.10
N ILE A 408 -38.22 -24.15 -38.03
CA ILE A 408 -37.62 -24.79 -36.85
C ILE A 408 -37.06 -26.19 -37.19
N GLU A 409 -37.79 -27.01 -37.95
CA GLU A 409 -37.29 -28.31 -38.42
C GLU A 409 -36.04 -28.16 -39.30
N GLU A 410 -36.03 -27.22 -40.24
CA GLU A 410 -34.87 -26.93 -41.07
C GLU A 410 -33.68 -26.41 -40.26
N GLU A 411 -33.92 -25.63 -39.20
CA GLU A 411 -32.87 -25.21 -38.26
C GLU A 411 -32.28 -26.39 -37.50
N GLU A 412 -33.11 -27.30 -36.99
CA GLU A 412 -32.64 -28.49 -36.27
C GLU A 412 -31.85 -29.45 -37.19
N GLU A 413 -32.24 -29.58 -38.46
CA GLU A 413 -31.50 -30.33 -39.47
C GLU A 413 -30.17 -29.64 -39.87
N LYS A 414 -30.16 -28.30 -39.99
CA LYS A 414 -28.94 -27.51 -40.23
C LYS A 414 -27.98 -27.56 -39.03
N GLN A 415 -28.48 -27.57 -37.80
CA GLN A 415 -27.67 -27.72 -36.59
C GLN A 415 -27.05 -29.13 -36.45
N LYS A 416 -27.74 -30.18 -36.90
CA LYS A 416 -27.18 -31.55 -36.94
C LYS A 416 -26.13 -31.75 -38.03
N SER A 417 -26.25 -31.05 -39.17
CA SER A 417 -25.31 -31.15 -40.30
C SER A 417 -24.06 -30.27 -40.17
N THR A 418 -24.11 -29.18 -39.38
CA THR A 418 -23.01 -28.21 -39.19
C THR A 418 -21.82 -28.71 -38.35
N LEU A 419 -21.86 -29.92 -37.80
CA LEU A 419 -20.68 -30.60 -37.22
C LEU A 419 -19.60 -30.94 -38.29
N LYS A 420 -19.89 -30.82 -39.59
CA LYS A 420 -18.92 -31.04 -40.69
C LYS A 420 -19.03 -30.00 -41.83
N LYS A 421 -18.80 -28.70 -41.53
CA LYS A 421 -18.19 -27.65 -42.38
C LYS A 421 -18.76 -26.27 -42.00
N LYS A 422 -17.87 -25.31 -41.72
CA LYS A 422 -18.19 -23.90 -41.46
C LYS A 422 -18.52 -23.18 -42.78
N VAL A 423 -19.80 -22.89 -43.00
CA VAL A 423 -20.26 -21.88 -43.96
C VAL A 423 -21.22 -20.95 -43.20
N LYS A 424 -21.07 -19.63 -43.39
CA LYS A 424 -21.83 -18.57 -42.72
C LYS A 424 -23.34 -18.77 -42.88
N SER A 425 -24.07 -18.83 -41.77
CA SER A 425 -25.53 -18.93 -41.72
C SER A 425 -26.18 -17.57 -42.04
N LEU A 426 -27.18 -17.57 -42.91
CA LEU A 426 -28.12 -16.45 -43.08
C LEU A 426 -28.90 -16.24 -41.75
N PRO A 427 -29.28 -14.99 -41.41
CA PRO A 427 -30.03 -14.70 -40.18
C PRO A 427 -31.37 -15.43 -40.16
N ASN A 428 -31.73 -15.98 -39.01
CA ASN A 428 -32.97 -16.74 -38.80
C ASN A 428 -34.18 -15.80 -38.90
N ILE A 429 -35.08 -16.10 -39.85
CA ILE A 429 -36.28 -15.30 -40.16
C ILE A 429 -37.24 -15.24 -38.97
N LEU A 430 -37.24 -16.27 -38.10
CA LEU A 430 -38.08 -16.31 -36.90
C LEU A 430 -37.61 -15.32 -35.82
N THR A 431 -36.33 -14.96 -35.81
CA THR A 431 -35.71 -14.04 -34.82
C THR A 431 -35.42 -12.65 -35.37
N ASP A 432 -35.59 -12.44 -36.68
CA ASP A 432 -35.34 -11.15 -37.34
C ASP A 432 -36.58 -10.25 -37.20
N ASP A 433 -36.42 -9.14 -36.48
CA ASP A 433 -37.49 -8.17 -36.21
C ASP A 433 -38.17 -7.64 -37.47
N ARG A 434 -37.49 -7.66 -38.63
CA ARG A 434 -38.06 -7.22 -39.91
C ARG A 434 -39.16 -8.13 -40.45
N PHE A 435 -39.14 -9.42 -40.08
CA PHE A 435 -40.10 -10.41 -40.57
C PHE A 435 -41.17 -10.77 -39.53
N LYS A 436 -41.16 -10.12 -38.36
CA LYS A 436 -42.15 -10.28 -37.31
C LYS A 436 -43.59 -10.04 -37.79
N VAL A 437 -43.76 -9.10 -38.73
CA VAL A 437 -45.05 -8.76 -39.35
C VAL A 437 -45.68 -9.96 -40.09
N MET A 438 -44.87 -10.85 -40.67
CA MET A 438 -45.34 -12.05 -41.40
C MET A 438 -46.01 -13.10 -40.49
N PHE A 439 -45.73 -13.05 -39.19
CA PHE A 439 -46.18 -14.01 -38.19
C PHE A 439 -47.27 -13.46 -37.24
N GLU A 440 -47.59 -12.17 -37.35
CA GLU A 440 -48.62 -11.48 -36.55
C GLU A 440 -49.83 -11.03 -37.37
N ASN A 441 -49.64 -10.63 -38.65
CA ASN A 441 -50.73 -10.12 -39.49
C ASN A 441 -51.46 -11.23 -40.28
N PRO A 442 -52.80 -11.33 -40.21
CA PRO A 442 -53.57 -12.37 -40.89
C PRO A 442 -53.54 -12.26 -42.42
N ASP A 443 -53.30 -11.08 -42.96
CA ASP A 443 -53.23 -10.83 -44.41
C ASP A 443 -52.05 -11.56 -45.10
N PHE A 444 -51.06 -12.02 -44.33
CA PHE A 444 -49.92 -12.80 -44.82
C PHE A 444 -50.12 -14.31 -44.66
N GLN A 445 -51.33 -14.76 -44.33
CA GLN A 445 -51.66 -16.18 -44.23
C GLN A 445 -51.51 -16.86 -45.60
N VAL A 446 -50.78 -17.98 -45.63
CA VAL A 446 -50.57 -18.74 -46.88
C VAL A 446 -51.82 -19.56 -47.19
N ASP A 447 -52.50 -19.20 -48.28
CA ASP A 447 -53.66 -19.91 -48.79
C ASP A 447 -53.26 -21.11 -49.66
N GLU A 448 -53.45 -22.31 -49.12
CA GLU A 448 -53.11 -23.58 -49.79
C GLU A 448 -54.00 -23.88 -51.02
N ASP A 449 -55.16 -23.24 -51.10
CA ASP A 449 -56.15 -23.44 -52.18
C ASP A 449 -55.87 -22.59 -53.43
N SER A 450 -54.93 -21.65 -53.35
CA SER A 450 -54.53 -20.81 -54.49
C SER A 450 -53.83 -21.62 -55.59
N GLU A 451 -54.15 -21.35 -56.86
CA GLU A 451 -53.58 -22.06 -58.02
C GLU A 451 -52.06 -21.87 -58.11
N GLU A 452 -51.58 -20.67 -57.75
CA GLU A 452 -50.15 -20.33 -57.72
C GLU A 452 -49.36 -21.19 -56.72
N PHE A 453 -49.92 -21.45 -55.54
CA PHE A 453 -49.30 -22.30 -54.51
C PHE A 453 -49.25 -23.77 -54.94
N ARG A 454 -50.30 -24.28 -55.60
CA ARG A 454 -50.36 -25.66 -56.09
C ARG A 454 -49.40 -25.93 -57.26
N LEU A 455 -49.18 -24.93 -58.12
CA LEU A 455 -48.23 -25.01 -59.25
C LEU A 455 -46.77 -25.01 -58.78
N LEU A 456 -46.43 -24.22 -57.77
CA LEU A 456 -45.07 -24.12 -57.24
C LEU A 456 -44.65 -25.34 -56.40
N ASN A 457 -45.61 -26.07 -55.81
CA ASN A 457 -45.36 -27.15 -54.86
C ASN A 457 -46.06 -28.49 -55.22
N PRO A 458 -45.71 -29.15 -56.35
CA PRO A 458 -46.43 -30.33 -56.87
C PRO A 458 -46.28 -31.63 -56.06
N LEU A 459 -45.40 -31.71 -55.04
CA LEU A 459 -45.06 -32.96 -54.31
C LEU A 459 -45.30 -32.92 -52.79
N VAL A 460 -46.01 -31.91 -52.26
CA VAL A 460 -45.99 -31.60 -50.81
C VAL A 460 -46.97 -32.44 -49.94
N SER A 461 -47.86 -33.24 -50.51
CA SER A 461 -48.96 -33.89 -49.76
C SER A 461 -48.54 -34.77 -48.58
N ARG A 462 -47.49 -35.60 -48.73
CA ARG A 462 -47.10 -36.56 -47.67
C ARG A 462 -46.33 -35.93 -46.49
N ILE A 463 -45.65 -34.81 -46.71
CA ILE A 463 -44.84 -34.12 -45.69
C ILE A 463 -45.70 -33.11 -44.92
N SER A 464 -46.62 -32.41 -45.61
CA SER A 464 -47.58 -31.52 -44.95
C SER A 464 -48.56 -32.28 -44.05
N GLU A 465 -49.00 -33.48 -44.44
CA GLU A 465 -49.85 -34.33 -43.58
C GLU A 465 -49.22 -34.69 -42.23
N LYS A 466 -47.91 -34.92 -42.20
CA LYS A 466 -47.18 -35.19 -40.94
C LYS A 466 -47.12 -33.97 -40.04
N ARG A 467 -46.87 -32.79 -40.63
CA ARG A 467 -46.82 -31.50 -39.91
C ARG A 467 -48.19 -31.10 -39.37
N LYS A 468 -49.26 -31.30 -40.16
CA LYS A 468 -50.65 -31.09 -39.73
C LYS A 468 -51.04 -31.99 -38.56
N LYS A 469 -50.56 -33.23 -38.51
CA LYS A 469 -50.76 -34.14 -37.36
C LYS A 469 -50.04 -33.67 -36.10
N GLN A 470 -48.82 -33.16 -36.22
CA GLN A 470 -48.08 -32.59 -35.08
C GLN A 470 -48.72 -31.31 -34.55
N LEU A 471 -49.25 -30.45 -35.44
CA LEU A 471 -49.97 -29.25 -35.05
C LEU A 471 -51.23 -29.55 -34.21
N ARG A 472 -52.03 -30.52 -34.63
CA ARG A 472 -53.24 -30.94 -33.87
C ARG A 472 -52.91 -31.47 -32.48
N LEU A 473 -51.79 -32.18 -32.34
CA LEU A 473 -51.33 -32.70 -31.04
C LEU A 473 -50.90 -31.56 -30.09
N LEU A 474 -50.22 -30.54 -30.63
CA LEU A 474 -49.81 -29.35 -29.89
C LEU A 474 -51.02 -28.47 -29.50
N GLU A 475 -51.99 -28.29 -30.39
CA GLU A 475 -53.22 -27.54 -30.08
C GLU A 475 -54.07 -28.22 -29.00
N GLN A 476 -54.14 -29.56 -28.98
CA GLN A 476 -54.78 -30.29 -27.88
C GLN A 476 -54.06 -30.08 -26.53
N GLN A 477 -52.73 -29.97 -26.53
CA GLN A 477 -51.96 -29.68 -25.31
C GLN A 477 -52.10 -28.23 -24.83
N GLU A 478 -52.28 -27.27 -25.75
CA GLU A 478 -52.56 -25.88 -25.40
C GLU A 478 -53.99 -25.70 -24.85
N GLN A 479 -54.97 -26.42 -25.41
CA GLN A 479 -56.37 -26.39 -24.91
C GLN A 479 -56.49 -26.95 -23.50
N LEU A 480 -55.83 -28.07 -23.19
CA LEU A 480 -55.78 -28.65 -21.84
C LEU A 480 -55.13 -27.71 -20.81
N LYS A 481 -54.23 -26.81 -21.24
CA LYS A 481 -53.60 -25.82 -20.37
C LYS A 481 -54.44 -24.58 -20.13
N ASN A 482 -55.16 -24.09 -21.13
CA ASN A 482 -56.10 -22.98 -20.94
C ASN A 482 -57.25 -23.38 -20.01
N GLU A 483 -57.67 -24.66 -20.03
CA GLU A 483 -58.64 -25.18 -19.06
C GLU A 483 -58.06 -25.29 -17.63
N GLU A 484 -56.74 -25.46 -17.44
CA GLU A 484 -56.07 -25.42 -16.12
C GLU A 484 -55.73 -23.99 -15.64
N GLU A 485 -55.63 -22.99 -16.53
CA GLU A 485 -55.34 -21.58 -16.18
C GLU A 485 -56.61 -20.72 -15.93
N GLU A 486 -57.82 -21.21 -16.23
CA GLU A 486 -59.11 -20.55 -15.92
C GLU A 486 -59.75 -20.99 -14.59
N GLU A 487 -58.98 -21.54 -13.64
CA GLU A 487 -59.41 -21.57 -12.23
C GLU A 487 -58.97 -20.27 -11.52
N PRO A 488 -59.89 -19.35 -11.18
CA PRO A 488 -59.53 -18.15 -10.44
C PRO A 488 -59.11 -18.52 -9.01
N GLU A 489 -57.81 -18.42 -8.73
CA GLU A 489 -57.27 -18.49 -7.38
C GLU A 489 -57.90 -17.40 -6.49
N GLY A 490 -58.70 -17.82 -5.51
CA GLY A 490 -58.93 -17.03 -4.30
C GLY A 490 -60.38 -16.74 -3.91
N LYS A 491 -61.06 -17.72 -3.32
CA LYS A 491 -62.03 -17.47 -2.24
C LYS A 491 -61.72 -18.38 -1.05
N PRO A 492 -61.52 -17.84 0.17
CA PRO A 492 -61.35 -18.65 1.37
C PRO A 492 -62.73 -18.98 1.95
N SER A 493 -63.03 -20.26 2.15
CA SER A 493 -64.11 -20.66 3.05
C SER A 493 -63.73 -21.90 3.85
N ASP A 494 -63.76 -21.64 5.14
CA ASP A 494 -63.78 -22.49 6.31
C ASP A 494 -64.89 -23.55 6.28
N ALA A 495 -64.75 -24.53 7.19
CA ALA A 495 -65.77 -25.41 7.76
C ALA A 495 -66.34 -26.63 6.99
N GLU A 496 -66.04 -27.79 7.59
CA GLU A 496 -66.91 -28.94 7.89
C GLU A 496 -67.38 -29.96 6.82
N SER A 497 -66.84 -31.16 6.99
CA SER A 497 -67.54 -32.45 7.21
C SER A 497 -68.29 -33.17 6.07
N SER A 498 -67.75 -34.37 5.79
CA SER A 498 -68.39 -35.66 5.42
C SER A 498 -69.11 -35.74 4.06
N GLU A 499 -69.13 -36.84 3.31
CA GLU A 499 -68.58 -38.20 3.41
C GLU A 499 -68.71 -38.85 2.01
N SER A 500 -67.86 -39.86 1.76
CA SER A 500 -68.11 -41.01 0.87
C SER A 500 -67.69 -40.99 -0.61
N SER A 501 -66.77 -41.93 -0.92
CA SER A 501 -66.83 -42.95 -1.99
C SER A 501 -65.64 -43.01 -2.97
N ASP A 502 -64.93 -44.13 -2.86
CA ASP A 502 -64.07 -44.84 -3.82
C ASP A 502 -62.69 -44.32 -4.23
N ASP A 503 -61.70 -44.81 -3.50
CA ASP A 503 -60.60 -45.68 -3.96
C ASP A 503 -60.33 -45.83 -5.46
N GLU A 504 -59.07 -45.57 -5.86
CA GLU A 504 -58.29 -46.43 -6.76
C GLU A 504 -56.89 -45.84 -7.04
N LYS A 505 -55.96 -45.79 -6.07
CA LYS A 505 -54.50 -45.69 -6.37
C LYS A 505 -53.62 -46.28 -5.26
N ASP A 506 -53.08 -47.47 -5.49
CA ASP A 506 -52.17 -48.23 -4.59
C ASP A 506 -50.98 -47.41 -4.05
N TRP A 507 -50.49 -46.41 -4.79
CA TRP A 507 -49.35 -45.57 -4.36
C TRP A 507 -49.69 -44.62 -3.19
N VAL A 508 -50.97 -44.23 -3.02
CA VAL A 508 -51.39 -43.33 -1.94
C VAL A 508 -51.34 -44.05 -0.59
N GLU A 509 -51.65 -45.35 -0.58
CA GLU A 509 -51.54 -46.20 0.60
C GLU A 509 -50.09 -46.45 1.01
N GLU A 510 -49.20 -46.68 0.04
CA GLU A 510 -47.77 -46.86 0.30
C GLU A 510 -47.10 -45.60 0.83
N VAL A 511 -47.44 -44.43 0.28
CA VAL A 511 -46.94 -43.14 0.77
C VAL A 511 -47.50 -42.83 2.17
N ARG A 512 -48.76 -43.18 2.45
CA ARG A 512 -49.33 -43.06 3.81
C ARG A 512 -48.66 -44.02 4.80
N LYS A 513 -48.34 -45.25 4.41
CA LYS A 513 -47.60 -46.22 5.24
C LYS A 513 -46.17 -45.76 5.52
N GLN A 514 -45.46 -45.24 4.52
CA GLN A 514 -44.11 -44.68 4.69
C GLN A 514 -44.11 -43.41 5.57
N ARG A 515 -45.09 -42.51 5.40
CA ARG A 515 -45.24 -41.33 6.29
C ARG A 515 -45.58 -41.72 7.73
N ARG A 516 -46.40 -42.74 7.94
CA ARG A 516 -46.71 -43.26 9.29
C ARG A 516 -45.48 -43.86 9.97
N LEU A 517 -44.64 -44.58 9.23
CA LEU A 517 -43.37 -45.12 9.73
C LEU A 517 -42.37 -44.02 10.11
N LEU A 518 -42.21 -43.00 9.26
CA LEU A 518 -41.35 -41.83 9.54
C LEU A 518 -41.82 -41.03 10.76
N GLN A 519 -43.14 -40.84 10.92
CA GLN A 519 -43.70 -40.18 12.09
C GLN A 519 -43.56 -41.02 13.37
N GLN A 520 -43.58 -42.34 13.28
CA GLN A 520 -43.28 -43.22 14.41
C GLN A 520 -41.80 -43.16 14.79
N GLU A 521 -40.87 -43.18 13.83
CA GLU A 521 -39.43 -42.99 14.09
C GLU A 521 -39.11 -41.62 14.71
N GLU A 522 -39.73 -40.53 14.23
CA GLU A 522 -39.57 -39.21 14.83
C GLU A 522 -40.13 -39.15 16.25
N ARG A 523 -41.28 -39.79 16.53
CA ARG A 523 -41.85 -39.84 17.89
C ARG A 523 -40.99 -40.66 18.85
N VAL A 524 -40.37 -41.75 18.37
CA VAL A 524 -39.44 -42.57 19.17
C VAL A 524 -38.16 -41.79 19.47
N LYS A 525 -37.55 -41.13 18.46
CA LYS A 525 -36.37 -40.26 18.67
C LYS A 525 -36.66 -39.09 19.62
N ARG A 526 -37.85 -38.49 19.51
CA ARG A 526 -38.25 -37.39 20.39
C ARG A 526 -38.53 -37.89 21.82
N GLN A 527 -39.02 -39.12 21.99
CA GLN A 527 -39.15 -39.77 23.31
C GLN A 527 -37.79 -40.18 23.91
N GLU A 528 -36.81 -40.58 23.10
CA GLU A 528 -35.43 -40.84 23.54
C GLU A 528 -34.75 -39.55 24.01
N GLN A 529 -34.88 -38.46 23.25
CA GLN A 529 -34.37 -37.14 23.63
C GLN A 529 -35.03 -36.60 24.91
N LEU A 530 -36.35 -36.76 25.06
CA LEU A 530 -37.06 -36.36 26.28
C LEU A 530 -36.69 -37.22 27.51
N LYS A 531 -36.29 -38.49 27.31
CA LYS A 531 -35.76 -39.35 28.38
C LYS A 531 -34.33 -38.99 28.76
N GLU A 532 -33.50 -38.55 27.80
CA GLU A 532 -32.16 -38.02 28.05
C GLU A 532 -32.22 -36.67 28.79
N ASP A 533 -33.11 -35.77 28.40
CA ASP A 533 -33.27 -34.44 29.01
C ASP A 533 -33.88 -34.49 30.43
N GLN A 534 -34.71 -35.51 30.73
CA GLN A 534 -35.29 -35.69 32.08
C GLN A 534 -34.31 -36.31 33.10
N GLN A 535 -33.19 -36.87 32.67
CA GLN A 535 -32.17 -37.45 33.56
C GLN A 535 -31.08 -36.48 34.00
N THR A 536 -30.98 -35.28 33.38
CA THR A 536 -29.92 -34.32 33.71
C THR A 536 -30.37 -33.27 34.71
N VAL A 537 -30.44 -33.65 35.99
CA VAL A 537 -30.43 -32.69 37.11
C VAL A 537 -28.97 -32.47 37.53
N LEU A 538 -28.47 -31.25 37.28
CA LEU A 538 -27.08 -30.83 37.47
C LEU A 538 -26.62 -30.96 38.94
N LYS A 539 -25.64 -31.84 39.18
CA LYS A 539 -24.69 -31.75 40.31
C LYS A 539 -23.27 -31.80 39.76
N PRO A 540 -22.32 -31.00 40.28
CA PRO A 540 -20.94 -31.02 39.80
C PRO A 540 -20.28 -32.34 40.20
N GLN A 541 -19.78 -33.10 39.22
CA GLN A 541 -18.90 -34.25 39.41
C GLN A 541 -17.53 -33.93 38.82
N PHE A 542 -16.48 -34.18 39.59
CA PHE A 542 -15.11 -34.24 39.10
C PHE A 542 -14.91 -35.55 38.34
N TYR A 543 -14.36 -35.48 37.12
CA TYR A 543 -14.00 -36.67 36.36
C TYR A 543 -12.53 -37.03 36.60
N GLU A 544 -12.31 -38.23 37.13
CA GLU A 544 -11.03 -38.92 37.00
C GLU A 544 -10.89 -39.47 35.57
N ILE A 545 -9.68 -39.36 35.03
CA ILE A 545 -9.34 -39.83 33.68
C ILE A 545 -9.52 -41.35 33.64
N LYS A 546 -10.31 -41.85 32.67
CA LYS A 546 -10.48 -43.30 32.46
C LYS A 546 -9.13 -43.94 32.14
N ALA A 547 -8.81 -45.04 32.83
CA ALA A 547 -7.60 -45.82 32.59
C ALA A 547 -7.56 -46.30 31.13
N GLY A 548 -6.66 -45.73 30.33
CA GLY A 548 -6.45 -46.09 28.92
C GLY A 548 -6.33 -44.91 27.94
N GLU A 549 -6.69 -43.67 28.34
CA GLU A 549 -6.46 -42.48 27.52
C GLU A 549 -5.26 -41.67 28.01
N GLU A 550 -4.12 -41.82 27.32
CA GLU A 550 -2.94 -40.99 27.57
C GLU A 550 -3.11 -39.56 27.01
N PHE A 551 -2.79 -38.57 27.84
CA PHE A 551 -2.72 -37.15 27.53
C PHE A 551 -1.76 -36.89 26.34
N ARG A 552 -2.28 -36.53 25.16
CA ARG A 552 -1.50 -36.44 23.90
C ARG A 552 -0.58 -35.21 23.78
N SER A 553 -0.67 -34.25 24.70
CA SER A 553 -0.01 -32.94 24.57
C SER A 553 1.53 -32.98 24.58
N PHE A 554 2.16 -34.00 25.17
CA PHE A 554 3.63 -34.11 25.20
C PHE A 554 4.24 -34.87 24.00
N LYS A 555 3.47 -35.68 23.27
CA LYS A 555 3.97 -36.39 22.07
C LYS A 555 4.07 -35.46 20.85
N GLU A 556 3.27 -34.40 20.80
CA GLU A 556 3.31 -33.41 19.71
C GLU A 556 4.50 -32.44 19.78
N SER A 557 5.01 -32.11 20.97
CA SER A 557 6.21 -31.26 21.10
C SER A 557 7.48 -31.99 20.64
N ALA A 558 7.61 -33.28 20.96
CA ALA A 558 8.71 -34.12 20.49
C ALA A 558 8.68 -34.36 18.97
N THR A 559 7.50 -34.47 18.36
CA THR A 559 7.37 -34.56 16.90
C THR A 559 7.65 -33.22 16.21
N LYS A 560 7.25 -32.09 16.79
CA LYS A 560 7.63 -30.74 16.32
C LYS A 560 9.14 -30.50 16.37
N GLN A 561 9.82 -30.90 17.44
CA GLN A 561 11.30 -30.83 17.52
C GLN A 561 11.98 -31.73 16.47
N LYS A 562 11.46 -32.95 16.25
CA LYS A 562 11.94 -33.84 15.16
C LYS A 562 11.66 -33.28 13.77
N LEU A 563 10.58 -32.51 13.56
CA LEU A 563 10.30 -31.82 12.31
C LEU A 563 11.25 -30.63 12.10
N MET A 564 11.57 -29.86 13.16
CA MET A 564 12.54 -28.77 13.12
C MET A 564 13.97 -29.21 12.81
N ASN A 565 14.30 -30.48 13.03
CA ASN A 565 15.61 -31.05 12.66
C ASN A 565 15.65 -31.65 11.24
N LYS A 566 14.53 -31.71 10.53
CA LYS A 566 14.47 -32.18 9.13
C LYS A 566 14.68 -31.05 8.13
N THR A 567 15.20 -31.39 6.95
CA THR A 567 15.37 -30.45 5.84
C THR A 567 14.02 -29.90 5.36
N LEU A 568 14.04 -28.68 4.81
CA LEU A 568 12.83 -27.99 4.36
C LEU A 568 12.07 -28.78 3.27
N GLU A 569 12.79 -29.53 2.42
CA GLU A 569 12.18 -30.39 1.40
C GLU A 569 11.38 -31.55 2.01
N ASP A 570 11.89 -32.15 3.08
CA ASP A 570 11.20 -33.26 3.77
C ASP A 570 10.00 -32.79 4.57
N ARG A 571 10.01 -31.56 5.10
CA ARG A 571 8.83 -30.95 5.75
C ARG A 571 7.70 -30.74 4.75
N LEU A 572 8.03 -30.21 3.57
CA LEU A 572 7.04 -29.91 2.53
C LEU A 572 6.39 -31.18 1.96
N LYS A 573 7.16 -32.29 1.89
CA LYS A 573 6.61 -33.62 1.53
C LYS A 573 5.69 -34.20 2.60
N LEU A 574 5.93 -33.91 3.88
CA LEU A 574 5.06 -34.35 4.98
C LEU A 574 3.79 -33.50 5.06
N GLU A 575 3.90 -32.19 4.86
CA GLU A 575 2.74 -31.29 4.76
C GLU A 575 1.87 -31.60 3.54
N ALA A 576 2.46 -31.96 2.39
CA ALA A 576 1.69 -32.36 1.21
C ALA A 576 0.87 -33.65 1.40
N LYS A 577 1.19 -34.48 2.42
CA LYS A 577 0.40 -35.67 2.78
C LYS A 577 -0.80 -35.34 3.66
N HIS A 578 -0.73 -34.24 4.43
CA HIS A 578 -1.89 -33.69 5.10
C HIS A 578 -2.68 -32.91 4.05
N GLY A 579 -3.87 -33.38 3.70
CA GLY A 579 -4.66 -32.83 2.59
C GLY A 579 -5.11 -31.38 2.80
N THR A 580 -6.29 -31.05 2.29
CA THR A 580 -6.83 -29.66 2.25
C THR A 580 -7.05 -29.00 3.62
N LEU A 581 -6.88 -29.73 4.72
CA LEU A 581 -7.16 -29.29 6.08
C LEU A 581 -6.05 -29.78 7.01
N SER A 582 -5.28 -28.85 7.57
CA SER A 582 -4.35 -29.14 8.66
C SER A 582 -4.83 -28.45 9.93
N VAL A 583 -5.02 -29.26 10.97
CA VAL A 583 -5.36 -28.81 12.33
C VAL A 583 -4.10 -29.00 13.17
N SER A 584 -3.62 -27.93 13.78
CA SER A 584 -2.53 -28.02 14.75
C SER A 584 -2.98 -27.46 16.09
N ASP A 585 -2.90 -28.29 17.12
CA ASP A 585 -3.18 -27.90 18.49
C ASP A 585 -1.92 -27.21 19.07
N THR A 586 -2.13 -26.07 19.74
CA THR A 586 -1.08 -25.39 20.50
C THR A 586 -1.17 -25.78 21.97
N THR A 587 -0.06 -25.67 22.68
CA THR A 587 0.10 -26.15 24.06
C THR A 587 -0.76 -25.43 25.10
N VAL A 588 -1.54 -24.41 24.70
CA VAL A 588 -2.38 -23.60 25.60
C VAL A 588 -3.78 -23.43 24.99
N GLY A 589 -4.45 -24.55 24.69
CA GLY A 589 -5.89 -24.58 24.40
C GLY A 589 -6.37 -23.88 23.11
N SER A 590 -5.48 -23.30 22.31
CA SER A 590 -5.84 -22.70 21.02
C SER A 590 -5.55 -23.65 19.86
N LYS A 591 -6.54 -23.82 18.97
CA LYS A 591 -6.44 -24.64 17.76
C LYS A 591 -6.21 -23.75 16.55
N GLN A 592 -5.15 -24.02 15.79
CA GLN A 592 -4.92 -23.36 14.51
C GLN A 592 -5.38 -24.27 13.37
N LEU A 593 -6.19 -23.71 12.48
CA LEU A 593 -6.70 -24.38 11.28
C LEU A 593 -6.12 -23.68 10.05
N THR A 594 -5.38 -24.42 9.23
CA THR A 594 -4.88 -23.94 7.94
C THR A 594 -5.59 -24.70 6.82
N PHE A 595 -6.27 -23.94 5.95
CA PHE A 595 -6.96 -24.49 4.79
C PHE A 595 -6.17 -24.17 3.52
N THR A 596 -6.02 -25.15 2.64
CA THR A 596 -5.45 -24.94 1.32
C THR A 596 -6.54 -25.06 0.26
N LEU A 597 -6.76 -23.96 -0.48
CA LEU A 597 -7.74 -23.92 -1.56
C LEU A 597 -7.39 -24.94 -2.65
N LYS A 598 -8.40 -25.66 -3.17
CA LYS A 598 -8.24 -26.52 -4.34
C LYS A 598 -7.85 -25.66 -5.55
N ARG A 599 -6.61 -25.83 -6.03
CA ARG A 599 -6.10 -25.13 -7.22
C ARG A 599 -6.85 -25.57 -8.47
N SER A 600 -7.12 -24.62 -9.37
CA SER A 600 -7.76 -24.86 -10.67
C SER A 600 -6.89 -25.74 -11.57
N GLU A 601 -7.52 -26.45 -12.52
CA GLU A 601 -6.80 -27.32 -13.46
C GLU A 601 -5.78 -26.58 -14.32
N GLN A 602 -6.07 -25.31 -14.65
CA GLN A 602 -5.14 -24.44 -15.39
C GLN A 602 -3.86 -24.13 -14.60
N GLN A 603 -3.98 -23.85 -13.29
CA GLN A 603 -2.83 -23.61 -12.43
C GLN A 603 -1.97 -24.87 -12.22
N LYS A 604 -2.60 -26.06 -12.20
CA LYS A 604 -1.86 -27.33 -12.14
C LYS A 604 -1.04 -27.56 -13.41
N LYS A 605 -1.63 -27.33 -14.59
CA LYS A 605 -0.95 -27.45 -15.89
C LYS A 605 0.22 -26.48 -16.01
N GLN A 606 0.08 -25.24 -15.53
CA GLN A 606 1.17 -24.26 -15.51
C GLN A 606 2.34 -24.71 -14.62
N GLN A 607 2.08 -25.24 -13.43
CA GLN A 607 3.13 -25.75 -12.53
C GLN A 607 3.82 -27.01 -13.06
N GLU A 608 3.09 -27.88 -13.75
CA GLU A 608 3.67 -29.04 -14.44
C GLU A 608 4.56 -28.59 -15.60
N ALA A 609 4.13 -27.61 -16.40
CA ALA A 609 4.95 -27.02 -17.45
C ALA A 609 6.22 -26.34 -16.89
N GLU A 610 6.12 -25.61 -15.78
CA GLU A 610 7.29 -25.02 -15.10
C GLU A 610 8.25 -26.07 -14.54
N LYS A 611 7.72 -27.17 -13.97
CA LYS A 611 8.55 -28.29 -13.49
C LYS A 611 9.27 -28.98 -14.65
N LEU A 612 8.59 -29.21 -15.77
CA LEU A 612 9.18 -29.79 -16.98
C LEU A 612 10.26 -28.87 -17.55
N HIS A 613 9.97 -27.58 -17.68
CA HIS A 613 10.94 -26.58 -18.13
C HIS A 613 12.15 -26.47 -17.18
N ARG A 614 11.95 -26.59 -15.86
CA ARG A 614 13.04 -26.61 -14.87
C ARG A 614 13.88 -27.88 -14.96
N GLN A 615 13.27 -29.04 -15.24
CA GLN A 615 13.99 -30.29 -15.47
C GLN A 615 14.79 -30.27 -16.78
N GLU A 616 14.22 -29.69 -17.83
CA GLU A 616 14.87 -29.47 -19.12
C GLU A 616 16.10 -28.57 -18.97
N ARG A 617 15.97 -27.44 -18.26
CA ARG A 617 17.11 -26.56 -17.90
C ARG A 617 18.15 -27.26 -17.02
N LYS A 618 17.74 -28.17 -16.13
CA LYS A 618 18.68 -28.98 -15.33
C LYS A 618 19.44 -30.01 -16.18
N LYS A 619 18.81 -30.59 -17.20
CA LYS A 619 19.46 -31.52 -18.15
C LYS A 619 20.41 -30.80 -19.11
N LEU A 620 20.09 -29.56 -19.52
CA LEU A 620 20.91 -28.73 -20.40
C LEU A 620 22.13 -28.10 -19.69
N ARG A 621 22.11 -28.01 -18.36
CA ARG A 621 23.26 -27.52 -17.58
C ARG A 621 24.39 -28.56 -17.59
N ARG A 622 25.54 -28.20 -18.18
CA ARG A 622 26.81 -28.91 -17.94
C ARG A 622 27.11 -28.91 -16.45
N SER A 623 27.34 -30.09 -15.87
CA SER A 623 27.63 -30.22 -14.45
C SER A 623 29.00 -29.60 -14.13
N ALA A 624 29.04 -28.58 -13.28
CA ALA A 624 30.28 -28.01 -12.74
C ALA A 624 30.89 -28.91 -11.65
N SER A 625 30.88 -30.23 -11.86
CA SER A 625 31.40 -31.23 -10.89
C SER A 625 32.92 -31.13 -10.70
N HIS A 626 33.64 -30.56 -11.67
CA HIS A 626 35.09 -30.32 -11.59
C HIS A 626 35.48 -29.10 -10.74
N LEU A 627 34.53 -28.25 -10.31
CA LEU A 627 34.81 -27.06 -9.49
C LEU A 627 34.63 -27.28 -7.98
N ARG A 628 34.29 -28.49 -7.53
CA ARG A 628 34.23 -28.81 -6.10
C ARG A 628 35.57 -29.39 -5.64
N SER A 629 36.37 -28.57 -4.96
CA SER A 629 37.49 -29.03 -4.14
C SER A 629 36.97 -29.98 -3.06
N ARG A 630 37.67 -31.11 -2.86
CA ARG A 630 37.39 -32.08 -1.78
C ARG A 630 37.42 -31.36 -0.42
N PRO A 631 36.42 -31.53 0.46
CA PRO A 631 36.50 -31.01 1.81
C PRO A 631 37.64 -31.72 2.56
N ARG A 632 38.62 -30.94 3.03
CA ARG A 632 39.65 -31.42 3.96
C ARG A 632 38.95 -31.93 5.23
N ARG A 633 39.17 -33.20 5.58
CA ARG A 633 38.81 -33.76 6.88
C ARG A 633 39.48 -32.92 7.97
N GLY A 634 38.68 -32.21 8.77
CA GLY A 634 39.15 -31.52 9.96
C GLY A 634 39.71 -32.54 10.96
N ARG A 635 40.91 -32.24 11.48
CA ARG A 635 41.45 -32.92 12.66
C ARG A 635 40.63 -32.52 13.90
N PRO A 636 40.41 -33.43 14.86
CA PRO A 636 39.84 -33.05 16.15
C PRO A 636 40.86 -32.20 16.93
N PHE A 637 40.41 -31.06 17.45
CA PHE A 637 41.17 -30.26 18.41
C PHE A 637 41.05 -30.92 19.79
N HIS A 638 42.19 -31.14 20.44
CA HIS A 638 42.32 -31.15 21.90
C HIS A 638 42.60 -29.73 22.37
#